data_AF-A0A7G8HBF5-F1
#
_entry.id   AF-A0A7G8HBF5-F1
#
_cell.length_a   1.000
_cell.length_b   1.000
_cell.length_c   1.000
_cell.angle_alpha   90.00
_cell.angle_beta   90.00
_cell.angle_gamma   90.00
#
_symmetry.space_group_name_H-M   'P 1'
#
loop_
_entity.id
_entity.type
_entity.pdbx_description
1 polymer ?
#
loop_
_entity_poly.entity_id
_entity_poly.type
_entity_poly.pdbx_seq_one_letter_code
_entity_poly.pdbx_strand_id
1 'polypeptide(L)'
;MSDNELVLLMDAVLALRLERGNKALMLEAAKVLSTDQALTAYAMASELMRSDGPYSAKERRHLDLLALMLSISQVEAERIDSVFELLHAPLEAARSATAAVPSAVS
;
A
#
# COMPACT_ATOMS: atom_id res chain seq x y z
N MET A 1 2.41 21.29 -14.29
CA MET A 1 1.85 20.39 -15.31
C MET A 1 0.47 20.87 -15.66
N SER A 2 0.20 20.96 -16.96
CA SER A 2 -1.12 21.13 -17.54
C SER A 2 -1.81 19.78 -17.70
N ASP A 3 -3.13 19.79 -17.87
CA ASP A 3 -3.92 18.57 -18.09
C ASP A 3 -3.43 17.77 -19.30
N ASN A 4 -3.04 18.47 -20.38
CA ASN A 4 -2.52 17.83 -21.58
C ASN A 4 -1.18 17.11 -21.34
N GLU A 5 -0.30 17.71 -20.52
CA GLU A 5 0.95 17.05 -20.13
C GLU A 5 0.71 15.81 -19.27
N LEU A 6 -0.34 15.81 -18.44
CA LEU A 6 -0.73 14.63 -17.65
C LEU A 6 -1.26 13.51 -18.55
N VAL A 7 -2.11 13.83 -19.54
CA VAL A 7 -2.63 12.85 -20.49
C VAL A 7 -1.50 12.17 -21.25
N LEU A 8 -0.57 12.96 -21.81
CA LEU A 8 0.58 12.43 -22.54
C LEU A 8 1.48 11.55 -21.67
N LEU A 9 1.66 11.92 -20.40
CA LEU A 9 2.40 11.10 -19.45
C LEU A 9 1.71 9.75 -19.21
N MET A 10 0.39 9.76 -19.00
CA MET A 10 -0.38 8.54 -18.79
C MET A 10 -0.38 7.63 -20.02
N ASP A 11 -0.51 8.18 -21.22
CA ASP A 11 -0.42 7.43 -22.48
C ASP A 11 0.95 6.76 -22.62
N ALA A 12 2.04 7.47 -22.31
CA ALA A 12 3.38 6.90 -22.33
C ALA A 12 3.53 5.75 -21.31
N VAL A 13 3.01 5.91 -20.10
CA VAL A 13 3.02 4.85 -19.08
C VAL A 13 2.22 3.63 -19.53
N LEU A 14 1.06 3.82 -20.15
CA LEU A 14 0.24 2.73 -20.67
C LEU A 14 0.93 2.01 -21.84
N ALA A 15 1.58 2.73 -22.74
CA ALA A 15 2.36 2.15 -23.82
C ALA A 15 3.51 1.29 -23.28
N LEU A 16 4.27 1.82 -22.32
CA LEU A 16 5.36 1.08 -21.66
C LEU A 16 4.85 -0.17 -20.94
N ARG A 17 3.67 -0.09 -20.30
CA ARG A 17 3.03 -1.24 -19.67
C ARG A 17 2.67 -2.32 -20.69
N LEU A 18 2.14 -1.95 -21.87
CA LEU A 18 1.80 -2.90 -22.93
C LEU A 18 3.04 -3.57 -23.52
N GLU A 19 4.14 -2.82 -23.65
CA GLU A 19 5.40 -3.33 -24.19
C GLU A 19 6.14 -4.24 -23.20
N ARG A 20 6.28 -3.82 -21.93
CA ARG A 20 7.19 -4.45 -20.96
C ARG A 20 6.48 -5.31 -19.91
N GLY A 21 5.19 -5.09 -19.73
CA GLY A 21 4.40 -5.69 -18.65
C GLY A 21 4.63 -5.06 -17.28
N ASN A 22 3.69 -5.33 -16.37
CA ASN A 22 3.62 -4.64 -15.06
C ASN A 22 4.88 -4.84 -14.21
N LYS A 23 5.40 -6.06 -14.13
CA LYS A 23 6.52 -6.39 -13.21
C LYS A 23 7.80 -5.68 -13.60
N ALA A 24 8.13 -5.65 -14.90
CA ALA A 24 9.31 -4.97 -15.39
C ALA A 24 9.21 -3.45 -15.15
N LEU A 25 8.04 -2.86 -15.46
CA LEU A 25 7.80 -1.44 -15.26
C LEU A 25 7.88 -1.05 -13.79
N MET A 26 7.35 -1.87 -12.88
CA MET A 26 7.45 -1.63 -11.43
C MET A 26 8.89 -1.72 -10.91
N LEU A 27 9.72 -2.65 -11.42
CA LEU A 27 11.15 -2.72 -11.07
C LEU A 27 11.92 -1.50 -11.57
N GLU A 28 11.56 -0.96 -12.74
CA GLU A 28 12.17 0.28 -13.25
C GLU A 28 11.75 1.49 -12.41
N ALA A 29 10.47 1.59 -12.05
CA ALA A 29 9.97 2.63 -11.17
C ALA A 29 10.67 2.57 -9.80
N ALA A 30 10.78 1.39 -9.19
CA ALA A 30 11.42 1.21 -7.89
C ALA A 30 12.85 1.74 -7.82
N LYS A 31 13.61 1.72 -8.93
CA LYS A 31 15.00 2.23 -8.98
C LYS A 31 15.11 3.75 -8.81
N VAL A 32 14.03 4.49 -9.06
CA VAL A 32 14.05 5.96 -9.06
C VAL A 32 13.20 6.57 -7.94
N LEU A 33 12.47 5.75 -7.18
CA LEU A 33 11.73 6.22 -6.01
C LEU A 33 12.69 6.51 -4.86
N SER A 34 12.42 7.60 -4.14
CA SER A 34 12.98 7.77 -2.79
C SER A 34 12.37 6.74 -1.84
N THR A 35 13.00 6.53 -0.68
CA THR A 35 12.47 5.66 0.38
C THR A 35 11.05 6.05 0.77
N ASP A 36 10.77 7.34 0.97
CA ASP A 36 9.42 7.82 1.35
C ASP A 36 8.38 7.57 0.25
N GLN A 37 8.78 7.72 -1.02
CA GLN A 37 7.90 7.43 -2.15
C GLN A 37 7.63 5.92 -2.29
N ALA A 38 8.62 5.08 -2.02
CA ALA A 38 8.47 3.63 -1.99
C ALA A 38 7.50 3.20 -0.87
N LEU A 39 7.66 3.73 0.34
CA LEU A 39 6.75 3.49 1.46
C LEU A 39 5.32 3.96 1.14
N THR A 40 5.19 5.12 0.51
CA THR A 40 3.89 5.65 0.08
C THR A 40 3.24 4.77 -0.99
N ALA A 41 4.00 4.30 -1.98
CA ALA A 41 3.50 3.41 -3.01
C ALA A 41 3.03 2.07 -2.43
N TYR A 42 3.76 1.50 -1.47
CA TYR A 42 3.35 0.31 -0.74
C TYR A 42 2.08 0.56 0.08
N ALA A 43 2.04 1.64 0.86
CA ALA A 43 0.86 1.99 1.67
C ALA A 43 -0.39 2.17 0.82
N MET A 44 -0.28 2.83 -0.32
CA MET A 44 -1.39 2.95 -1.27
C MET A 44 -1.84 1.60 -1.82
N ALA A 45 -0.91 0.72 -2.21
CA ALA A 45 -1.27 -0.61 -2.69
C ALA A 45 -1.96 -1.45 -1.60
N SER A 46 -1.48 -1.35 -0.36
CA SER A 46 -2.08 -2.00 0.81
C SER A 46 -3.50 -1.49 1.08
N GLU A 47 -3.71 -0.18 1.05
CA GLU A 47 -5.02 0.45 1.25
C GLU A 47 -6.02 0.02 0.17
N LEU A 48 -5.62 0.09 -1.11
CA LEU A 48 -6.47 -0.30 -2.24
C LEU A 48 -6.90 -1.77 -2.17
N MET A 49 -6.07 -2.67 -1.65
CA MET A 49 -6.46 -4.06 -1.43
C MET A 49 -7.35 -4.21 -0.19
N ARG A 50 -7.09 -3.42 0.87
CA ARG A 50 -7.84 -3.49 2.12
C ARG A 50 -9.23 -2.89 2.02
N SER A 51 -9.46 -1.93 1.11
CA SER A 51 -10.77 -1.30 0.89
C SER A 51 -11.84 -2.31 0.47
N ASP A 52 -11.44 -3.39 -0.20
CA ASP A 52 -12.33 -4.45 -0.68
C ASP A 52 -12.70 -5.47 0.43
N GLY A 53 -12.03 -5.42 1.58
CA GLY A 53 -12.23 -6.34 2.70
C GLY A 53 -10.92 -6.79 3.32
N PRO A 54 -10.95 -7.80 4.21
CA PRO A 54 -9.72 -8.40 4.75
C PRO A 54 -8.86 -8.99 3.62
N TYR A 55 -7.53 -8.86 3.76
CA TYR A 55 -6.60 -9.36 2.75
C TYR A 55 -6.76 -10.86 2.52
N SER A 56 -6.95 -11.23 1.25
CA SER A 56 -6.83 -12.62 0.82
C SER A 56 -5.37 -13.07 0.82
N ALA A 57 -5.16 -14.40 0.83
CA ALA A 57 -3.82 -14.97 0.70
C ALA A 57 -3.12 -14.57 -0.62
N LYS A 58 -3.89 -14.25 -1.67
CA LYS A 58 -3.32 -13.81 -2.97
C LYS A 58 -2.86 -12.36 -2.90
N GLU A 59 -3.58 -11.49 -2.20
CA GLU A 59 -3.20 -10.10 -1.98
C GLU A 59 -1.99 -10.02 -1.07
N ARG A 60 -1.95 -10.80 0.02
CA ARG A 60 -0.75 -10.91 0.87
C ARG A 60 0.51 -11.26 0.07
N ARG A 61 0.45 -12.30 -0.77
CA ARG A 61 1.58 -12.65 -1.65
C ARG A 61 1.97 -11.52 -2.63
N HIS A 62 1.02 -10.70 -3.08
CA HIS A 62 1.33 -9.55 -3.93
C HIS A 62 2.01 -8.43 -3.14
N LEU A 63 1.55 -8.15 -1.92
CA LEU A 63 2.16 -7.17 -1.04
C LEU A 63 3.58 -7.61 -0.63
N ASP A 64 3.79 -8.87 -0.30
CA ASP A 64 5.12 -9.42 -0.01
C ASP A 64 6.09 -9.20 -1.18
N LEU A 65 5.64 -9.51 -2.40
CA LEU A 65 6.43 -9.30 -3.60
C LEU A 65 6.69 -7.79 -3.85
N LEU A 66 5.69 -6.94 -3.62
CA LEU A 66 5.81 -5.50 -3.79
C LEU A 66 6.81 -4.91 -2.80
N ALA A 67 6.75 -5.30 -1.52
CA ALA A 67 7.69 -4.88 -0.49
C ALA A 67 9.13 -5.25 -0.89
N LEU A 68 9.34 -6.48 -1.40
CA LEU A 68 10.64 -6.91 -1.91
C LEU A 68 11.12 -6.04 -3.09
N MET A 69 10.25 -5.75 -4.06
CA MET A 69 10.59 -4.92 -5.22
C MET A 69 10.96 -3.49 -4.82
N LEU A 70 10.30 -2.96 -3.79
CA LEU A 70 10.52 -1.62 -3.24
C LEU A 70 11.61 -1.57 -2.16
N SER A 71 12.25 -2.70 -1.85
CA SER A 71 13.26 -2.83 -0.78
C SER A 71 12.75 -2.37 0.59
N ILE A 72 11.47 -2.63 0.88
CA ILE A 72 10.84 -2.32 2.17
C ILE A 72 11.03 -3.51 3.11
N SER A 73 11.41 -3.25 4.36
CA SER A 73 11.57 -4.31 5.35
C SER A 73 10.22 -4.91 5.73
N GLN A 74 10.21 -6.20 6.10
CA GLN A 74 8.98 -6.86 6.55
C GLN A 74 8.35 -6.15 7.75
N VAL A 75 9.17 -5.64 8.68
CA VAL A 75 8.70 -4.90 9.85
C VAL A 75 7.97 -3.61 9.45
N GLU A 76 8.48 -2.87 8.46
CA GLU A 76 7.81 -1.66 7.97
C GLU A 76 6.53 -1.96 7.23
N ALA A 77 6.53 -3.01 6.39
CA ALA A 77 5.35 -3.48 5.69
C ALA A 77 4.24 -3.87 6.68
N GLU A 78 4.55 -4.69 7.69
CA GLU A 78 3.60 -5.10 8.74
C GLU A 78 3.08 -3.90 9.55
N ARG A 79 3.93 -2.90 9.83
CA ARG A 79 3.50 -1.66 10.50
C ARG A 79 2.49 -0.91 9.66
N ILE A 80 2.73 -0.75 8.36
CA ILE A 80 1.79 -0.10 7.44
C ILE A 80 0.48 -0.88 7.36
N ASP A 81 0.55 -2.20 7.17
CA ASP A 81 -0.62 -3.07 7.09
C ASP A 81 -1.50 -2.95 8.34
N SER A 82 -0.89 -2.91 9.53
CA SER A 82 -1.60 -2.79 10.81
C SER A 82 -2.41 -1.50 10.94
N VAL A 83 -1.94 -0.40 10.34
CA VAL A 83 -2.67 0.87 10.32
C VAL A 83 -3.97 0.69 9.52
N PHE A 84 -3.91 0.05 8.36
CA PHE A 84 -5.11 -0.19 7.55
C PHE A 84 -6.03 -1.26 8.16
N GLU A 85 -5.49 -2.26 8.86
CA GLU A 85 -6.32 -3.18 9.64
C GLU A 85 -7.14 -2.44 10.70
N LEU A 86 -6.53 -1.49 11.41
CA LEU A 86 -7.20 -0.65 12.40
C LEU A 86 -8.23 0.30 11.77
N LEU A 87 -7.86 1.00 10.69
CA LEU A 87 -8.75 1.98 10.03
C LEU A 87 -9.99 1.32 9.40
N HIS A 88 -9.86 0.09 8.93
CA HIS A 88 -10.96 -0.68 8.35
C HIS A 88 -11.59 -1.68 9.34
N ALA A 89 -11.29 -1.57 10.63
CA ALA A 89 -11.91 -2.40 11.65
C ALA A 89 -13.39 -2.00 11.85
N PRO A 90 -14.31 -2.96 12.08
CA PRO A 90 -15.69 -2.64 12.43
C PRO A 90 -15.76 -1.78 13.71
N LEU A 91 -16.62 -0.77 13.73
CA LEU A 91 -16.76 0.14 14.87
C LEU A 91 -17.18 -0.58 16.18
N GLU A 92 -17.91 -1.70 16.07
CA GLU A 92 -18.26 -2.53 17.24
C GLU A 92 -17.04 -3.21 17.88
N ALA A 93 -16.05 -3.58 17.08
CA ALA A 93 -14.78 -4.12 17.57
C ALA A 93 -13.94 -3.01 18.27
N ALA A 94 -13.97 -1.79 17.74
CA ALA A 94 -13.26 -0.64 18.31
C ALA A 94 -13.82 -0.20 19.69
N ARG A 95 -15.14 -0.36 19.92
CA ARG A 95 -15.78 -0.10 21.22
C ARG A 95 -15.33 -1.08 22.32
N SER A 96 -15.03 -2.32 21.97
CA SER A 96 -14.51 -3.30 22.93
C SER A 96 -13.06 -3.05 23.32
N ALA A 97 -12.24 -2.52 22.39
CA ALA A 97 -10.85 -2.16 22.66
C ALA A 97 -10.71 -0.92 23.58
N THR A 98 -11.64 0.03 23.50
CA THR A 98 -11.66 1.24 24.35
C THR A 98 -12.22 0.98 25.75
N ALA A 99 -13.12 0.01 25.92
CA ALA A 99 -13.62 -0.40 27.23
C ALA A 99 -12.58 -1.14 28.10
N ALA A 100 -11.47 -1.60 27.51
CA ALA A 100 -10.42 -2.36 28.19
C ALA A 100 -9.29 -1.48 28.77
N VAL A 101 -9.34 -0.16 28.62
CA VAL A 101 -8.40 0.74 29.29
C VAL A 101 -8.90 0.96 30.73
N PRO A 102 -8.24 0.42 31.78
CA PRO A 102 -8.63 0.71 33.13
C PRO A 102 -8.33 2.19 33.38
N SER A 103 -9.35 2.94 33.80
CA SER A 103 -9.21 4.30 34.34
C SER A 103 -8.33 4.25 35.60
N ALA A 104 -7.01 4.32 35.42
CA ALA A 104 -6.07 4.54 36.51
C ALA A 104 -6.05 6.04 36.84
N VAL A 105 -7.07 6.48 37.56
CA VAL A 105 -7.01 7.73 38.33
C VAL A 105 -7.65 7.44 39.69
N SER A 106 -6.79 7.33 40.71
CA SER A 106 -7.14 7.49 42.12
C SER A 106 -6.34 8.68 42.65
#